data_AF-A0A966XT21-F1
#
_entry.id   AF-A0A966XT21-F1
#
_cell.length_a   1.000
_cell.length_b   1.000
_cell.length_c   1.000
_cell.angle_alpha   90.00
_cell.angle_beta   90.00
_cell.angle_gamma   90.00
#
_symmetry.space_group_name_H-M   'P 1'
#
loop_
_entity.id
_entity.type
_entity.pdbx_description
1 polymer ?
#
loop_
_entity_poly.entity_id
_entity_poly.type
_entity_poly.pdbx_seq_one_letter_code
_entity_poly.pdbx_strand_id
1 'polypeptide(L)'
;MLFFRPRLCLFLGIAAMVSLAGCSSLMPSPTVNLSANLSAASEVPPNASTATGTAQATLNKESNLLTWKLTFSGLSGPATAGHFHGPAAAGANAGVVLPFKGTTSPIEGSATLTAAQAQDLLAGKWYANIHTAANKGGEIRGQMAVNP
;
A
#
# COMPACT_ATOMS: atom_id res chain seq x y z
N MET A 1 -32.27 83.04 26.67
CA MET A 1 -31.00 83.42 26.01
C MET A 1 -30.13 82.17 25.94
N LEU A 2 -29.58 81.93 24.75
CA LEU A 2 -28.36 81.18 24.37
C LEU A 2 -27.91 79.96 25.20
N PHE A 3 -27.38 78.88 24.64
CA PHE A 3 -27.29 78.23 23.31
C PHE A 3 -26.37 76.99 23.59
N PHE A 4 -26.34 76.05 22.64
CA PHE A 4 -25.27 75.05 22.40
C PHE A 4 -25.39 73.60 22.93
N ARG A 5 -25.10 72.70 21.98
CA ARG A 5 -25.50 71.28 21.78
C ARG A 5 -24.31 70.32 22.12
N PRO A 6 -24.26 69.09 21.57
CA PRO A 6 -24.89 67.81 21.97
C PRO A 6 -23.82 66.72 22.22
N ARG A 7 -24.16 65.48 22.64
CA ARG A 7 -23.43 64.26 22.18
C ARG A 7 -24.34 63.04 22.13
N LEU A 8 -24.49 62.54 20.92
CA LEU A 8 -25.05 61.27 20.49
C LEU A 8 -24.05 60.14 20.83
N CYS A 9 -24.51 59.06 21.46
CA CYS A 9 -23.81 57.77 21.45
C CYS A 9 -24.83 56.64 21.33
N LEU A 10 -25.00 56.19 20.10
CA LEU A 10 -25.67 54.96 19.71
C LEU A 10 -24.72 53.79 20.03
N PHE A 11 -25.15 52.81 20.84
CA PHE A 11 -24.49 51.51 20.92
C PHE A 11 -25.48 50.42 20.58
N LEU A 12 -25.25 49.85 19.40
CA LEU A 12 -25.94 48.72 18.80
C LEU A 12 -25.42 47.43 19.48
N GLY A 13 -26.25 46.74 20.25
CA GLY A 13 -25.90 45.46 20.88
C GLY A 13 -25.99 44.32 19.87
N ILE A 14 -24.85 43.88 19.33
CA ILE A 14 -24.75 42.67 18.49
C ILE A 14 -24.67 41.45 19.42
N ALA A 15 -25.70 40.61 19.40
CA ALA A 15 -25.69 39.33 20.09
C ALA A 15 -24.77 38.34 19.36
N ALA A 16 -23.83 37.75 20.10
CA ALA A 16 -22.87 36.77 19.63
C ALA A 16 -23.53 35.44 19.25
N MET A 17 -23.39 35.01 17.98
CA MET A 17 -23.57 33.61 17.62
C MET A 17 -22.23 32.88 17.80
N VAL A 18 -22.24 31.94 18.75
CA VAL A 18 -21.15 31.02 19.05
C VAL A 18 -20.86 30.17 17.82
N SER A 19 -19.69 30.37 17.21
CA SER A 19 -19.15 29.49 16.19
C SER A 19 -18.74 28.17 16.86
N LEU A 20 -19.55 27.13 16.68
CA LEU A 20 -19.19 25.77 17.03
C LEU A 20 -18.09 25.31 16.07
N ALA A 21 -16.83 25.56 16.44
CA ALA A 21 -15.68 25.01 15.75
C ALA A 21 -15.66 23.49 15.96
N GLY A 22 -16.32 22.76 15.06
CA GLY A 22 -16.20 21.31 14.95
C GLY A 22 -14.76 20.98 14.57
N CYS A 23 -13.96 20.60 15.56
CA CYS A 23 -12.67 20.00 15.33
C CYS A 23 -12.92 18.59 14.77
N SER A 24 -13.02 18.46 13.45
CA SER A 24 -12.98 17.17 12.78
C SER A 24 -11.58 16.57 13.02
N SER A 25 -11.44 15.78 14.07
CA SER A 25 -10.27 14.93 14.27
C SER A 25 -10.15 14.03 13.04
N LEU A 26 -9.11 14.27 12.23
CA LEU A 26 -8.72 13.38 11.14
C LEU A 26 -8.40 12.02 11.75
N MET A 27 -9.37 11.09 11.73
CA MET A 27 -9.09 9.70 12.07
C MET A 27 -8.05 9.18 11.08
N PRO A 28 -6.96 8.53 11.53
CA PRO A 28 -5.99 7.94 10.63
C PRO A 28 -6.70 6.97 9.69
N SER A 29 -6.33 6.98 8.40
CA SER A 29 -6.87 6.00 7.45
C SER A 29 -6.62 4.59 7.97
N PRO A 30 -7.62 3.68 7.94
CA PRO A 30 -7.41 2.29 8.33
C PRO A 30 -6.55 1.55 7.29
N THR A 31 -6.24 2.17 6.16
CA THR A 31 -5.44 1.57 5.10
C THR A 31 -3.95 1.85 5.24
N VAL A 32 -3.14 0.86 4.87
CA VAL A 32 -1.69 0.95 4.73
C VAL A 32 -1.32 0.64 3.28
N ASN A 33 -0.56 1.51 2.64
CA ASN A 33 -0.03 1.27 1.31
C ASN A 33 1.31 0.56 1.41
N LEU A 34 1.53 -0.41 0.53
CA LEU A 34 2.76 -1.16 0.42
C LEU A 34 3.22 -1.20 -1.02
N SER A 35 4.53 -1.31 -1.22
CA SER A 35 5.10 -1.53 -2.54
C SER A 35 6.34 -2.42 -2.53
N ALA A 36 6.69 -2.91 -3.71
CA ALA A 36 7.95 -3.57 -3.97
C ALA A 36 8.39 -3.32 -5.42
N ASN A 37 9.70 -3.15 -5.63
CA ASN A 37 10.31 -3.25 -6.96
C ASN A 37 10.81 -4.67 -7.17
N LEU A 38 10.40 -5.30 -8.26
CA LEU A 38 10.75 -6.67 -8.61
C LEU A 38 11.92 -6.66 -9.58
N SER A 39 12.94 -7.46 -9.28
CA SER A 39 14.10 -7.65 -10.15
C SER A 39 14.68 -9.06 -10.02
N ALA A 40 15.45 -9.49 -11.00
CA ALA A 40 16.19 -10.74 -10.97
C ALA A 40 17.33 -10.74 -9.94
N ALA A 41 17.91 -9.56 -9.66
CA ALA A 41 18.96 -9.40 -8.65
C ALA A 41 18.44 -9.63 -7.23
N SER A 42 17.13 -9.47 -7.03
CA SER A 42 16.48 -9.73 -5.74
C SER A 42 16.16 -11.21 -5.51
N GLU A 43 16.23 -12.06 -6.54
CA GLU A 43 16.04 -13.52 -6.41
C GLU A 43 17.11 -14.14 -5.52
N VAL A 44 16.80 -15.30 -4.93
CA VAL A 44 17.72 -16.01 -4.05
C VAL A 44 17.80 -17.48 -4.49
N PRO A 45 18.85 -17.90 -5.23
CA PRO A 45 19.93 -17.06 -5.76
C PRO A 45 19.48 -16.14 -6.92
N PRO A 46 20.20 -15.03 -7.21
CA PRO A 46 19.94 -14.18 -8.36
C PRO A 46 20.03 -14.94 -9.69
N ASN A 47 19.27 -14.49 -10.70
CA ASN A 47 19.34 -15.01 -12.07
C ASN A 47 19.74 -13.91 -13.07
N ALA A 48 19.89 -14.27 -14.35
CA ALA A 48 20.40 -13.40 -15.42
C ALA A 48 19.31 -12.60 -16.16
N SER A 49 18.03 -12.70 -15.76
CA SER A 49 16.95 -11.96 -16.40
C SER A 49 17.13 -10.44 -16.24
N THR A 50 16.80 -9.70 -17.28
CA THR A 50 16.73 -8.23 -17.24
C THR A 50 15.30 -7.73 -17.00
N ALA A 51 14.37 -8.64 -16.69
CA ALA A 51 12.99 -8.32 -16.41
C ALA A 51 12.87 -7.41 -15.17
N THR A 52 11.83 -6.60 -15.19
CA THR A 52 11.50 -5.70 -14.08
C THR A 52 10.02 -5.74 -13.78
N GLY A 53 9.65 -5.36 -12.56
CA GLY A 53 8.26 -5.16 -12.20
C GLY A 53 8.08 -4.33 -10.95
N THR A 54 6.83 -4.08 -10.62
CA THR A 54 6.40 -3.41 -9.40
C THR A 54 5.18 -4.13 -8.84
N ALA A 55 5.10 -4.19 -7.52
CA ALA A 55 3.91 -4.55 -6.78
C ALA A 55 3.45 -3.33 -6.00
N GLN A 56 2.16 -3.01 -6.09
CA GLN A 56 1.49 -2.04 -5.24
C GLN A 56 0.36 -2.76 -4.53
N ALA A 57 0.22 -2.53 -3.22
CA ALA A 57 -0.85 -3.12 -2.45
C ALA A 57 -1.38 -2.15 -1.40
N THR A 58 -2.64 -2.36 -1.01
CA THR A 58 -3.28 -1.64 0.08
C THR A 58 -3.91 -2.66 1.02
N LEU A 59 -3.54 -2.60 2.30
CA LEU A 59 -4.12 -3.41 3.36
C LEU A 59 -5.08 -2.54 4.19
N ASN A 60 -6.35 -2.92 4.28
CA ASN A 60 -7.27 -2.38 5.27
C ASN A 60 -7.07 -3.12 6.61
N LYS A 61 -6.64 -2.41 7.66
CA LYS A 61 -6.32 -2.99 8.98
C LYS A 61 -7.53 -3.41 9.80
N GLU A 62 -8.73 -2.96 9.46
CA GLU A 62 -9.97 -3.35 10.15
C GLU A 62 -10.52 -4.66 9.59
N SER A 63 -10.55 -4.79 8.26
CA SER A 63 -11.07 -5.98 7.58
C SER A 63 -10.00 -7.01 7.22
N ASN A 64 -8.71 -6.67 7.36
CA ASN A 64 -7.56 -7.40 6.82
C ASN A 64 -7.64 -7.67 5.30
N LEU A 65 -8.42 -6.88 4.57
CA LEU A 65 -8.50 -7.00 3.12
C LEU A 65 -7.24 -6.40 2.49
N LEU A 66 -6.43 -7.25 1.86
CA LEU A 66 -5.34 -6.85 0.99
C LEU A 66 -5.86 -6.78 -0.45
N THR A 67 -5.62 -5.66 -1.13
CA THR A 67 -5.82 -5.50 -2.58
C THR A 67 -4.47 -5.19 -3.20
N TRP A 68 -4.16 -5.76 -4.36
CA TRP A 68 -2.88 -5.53 -5.04
C TRP A 68 -3.01 -5.40 -6.55
N LYS A 69 -1.99 -4.75 -7.12
CA LYS A 69 -1.69 -4.70 -8.54
C LYS A 69 -0.21 -4.94 -8.75
N LEU A 70 0.12 -5.95 -9.55
CA LEU A 70 1.47 -6.20 -10.01
C LEU A 70 1.58 -5.86 -11.49
N THR A 71 2.63 -5.14 -11.88
CA THR A 71 2.98 -4.88 -13.28
C THR A 71 4.42 -5.31 -13.52
N PHE A 72 4.68 -5.99 -14.63
CA PHE A 72 6.02 -6.41 -15.02
C PHE A 72 6.16 -6.49 -16.54
N SER A 73 7.41 -6.50 -16.99
CA SER A 73 7.78 -6.60 -18.40
C SER A 73 9.17 -7.21 -18.57
N GLY A 74 9.50 -7.61 -19.81
CA GLY A 74 10.84 -8.10 -20.16
C GLY A 74 11.17 -9.50 -19.64
N LEU A 75 10.17 -10.28 -19.25
CA LEU A 75 10.37 -11.68 -18.86
C LEU A 75 10.95 -12.51 -20.01
N SER A 76 11.72 -13.53 -19.66
CA SER A 76 12.33 -14.49 -20.59
C SER A 76 11.32 -15.31 -21.40
N GLY A 77 10.05 -15.31 -21.00
CA GLY A 77 8.94 -15.94 -21.70
C GLY A 77 7.61 -15.66 -20.97
N PRO A 78 6.52 -16.31 -21.38
CA PRO A 78 5.23 -16.17 -20.69
C PRO A 78 5.35 -16.49 -19.20
N ALA A 79 4.76 -15.65 -18.36
CA ALA A 79 4.65 -15.94 -16.94
C ALA A 79 3.77 -17.19 -16.73
N THR A 80 4.27 -18.08 -15.89
CA THR A 80 3.66 -19.39 -15.59
C THR A 80 2.99 -19.42 -14.23
N ALA A 81 3.46 -18.58 -13.30
CA ALA A 81 2.88 -18.40 -11.98
C ALA A 81 3.32 -17.06 -11.38
N GLY A 82 2.60 -16.63 -10.34
CA GLY A 82 3.03 -15.53 -9.49
C GLY A 82 2.42 -15.67 -8.09
N HIS A 83 3.17 -15.27 -7.08
CA HIS A 83 2.81 -15.47 -5.68
C HIS A 83 3.27 -14.32 -4.79
N PHE A 84 2.59 -14.13 -3.65
CA PHE A 84 3.23 -13.65 -2.45
C PHE A 84 3.77 -14.83 -1.64
N HIS A 85 5.03 -14.71 -1.20
CA HIS A 85 5.71 -15.65 -0.31
C HIS A 85 5.97 -15.01 1.05
N GLY A 86 6.16 -15.84 2.07
CA GLY A 86 6.49 -15.39 3.43
C GLY A 86 6.16 -16.45 4.50
N PRO A 87 6.46 -16.16 5.77
CA PRO A 87 7.30 -15.05 6.21
C PRO A 87 8.80 -15.32 5.98
N ALA A 88 9.53 -14.35 5.44
CA ALA A 88 10.99 -14.36 5.32
C ALA A 88 11.56 -12.94 5.38
N ALA A 89 12.71 -12.78 6.03
CA ALA A 89 13.50 -11.57 5.91
C ALA A 89 14.01 -11.39 4.46
N ALA A 90 14.37 -10.16 4.09
CA ALA A 90 15.01 -9.89 2.81
C ALA A 90 16.26 -10.76 2.64
N GLY A 91 16.41 -11.40 1.48
CA GLY A 91 17.52 -12.33 1.19
C GLY A 91 17.27 -13.79 1.62
N ALA A 92 16.12 -14.11 2.22
CA ALA A 92 15.72 -15.49 2.52
C ALA A 92 14.53 -15.96 1.67
N ASN A 93 14.42 -17.27 1.46
CA ASN A 93 13.30 -17.89 0.78
C ASN A 93 12.24 -18.36 1.78
N ALA A 94 10.97 -18.31 1.37
CA ALA A 94 9.85 -18.85 2.11
C ALA A 94 8.87 -19.57 1.17
N GLY A 95 7.92 -20.30 1.76
CA GLY A 95 6.82 -20.91 1.03
C GLY A 95 5.83 -19.88 0.46
N VAL A 96 4.94 -20.36 -0.40
CA VAL A 96 3.82 -19.56 -0.93
C VAL A 96 2.83 -19.27 0.19
N VAL A 97 2.46 -18.00 0.35
CA VAL A 97 1.39 -17.58 1.24
C VAL A 97 0.11 -17.31 0.46
N LEU A 98 0.24 -16.66 -0.71
CA LEU A 98 -0.90 -16.30 -1.53
C LEU A 98 -0.59 -16.46 -3.02
N PRO A 99 -1.23 -17.39 -3.73
CA PRO A 99 -1.12 -17.50 -5.18
C PRO A 99 -1.98 -16.46 -5.89
N PHE A 100 -1.50 -15.94 -7.03
CA PHE A 100 -2.26 -15.05 -7.89
C PHE A 100 -3.17 -15.84 -8.84
N LYS A 101 -4.34 -15.28 -9.17
CA LYS A 101 -5.35 -15.93 -10.04
C LYS A 101 -5.12 -15.70 -11.54
N GLY A 102 -3.93 -15.25 -11.93
CA GLY A 102 -3.56 -14.99 -13.31
C GLY A 102 -2.07 -14.71 -13.43
N THR A 103 -1.57 -14.70 -14.67
CA THR A 103 -0.14 -14.51 -14.96
C THR A 103 0.12 -13.40 -15.97
N THR A 104 -0.92 -12.74 -16.49
CA THR A 104 -0.77 -11.63 -17.43
C THR A 104 -0.61 -10.33 -16.65
N SER A 105 0.36 -9.49 -17.06
CA SER A 105 0.54 -8.14 -16.51
C SER A 105 -0.52 -7.18 -17.06
N PRO A 106 -1.25 -6.40 -16.23
CA PRO A 106 -1.19 -6.39 -14.77
C PRO A 106 -1.91 -7.58 -14.12
N ILE A 107 -1.34 -8.10 -13.03
CA ILE A 107 -2.03 -9.05 -12.15
C ILE A 107 -2.69 -8.25 -11.04
N GLU A 108 -4.01 -8.25 -11.00
CA GLU A 108 -4.80 -7.59 -9.96
C GLU A 108 -5.55 -8.63 -9.13
N GLY A 109 -5.73 -8.35 -7.84
CA GLY A 109 -6.45 -9.26 -6.96
C GLY A 109 -6.68 -8.72 -5.57
N SER A 110 -7.42 -9.48 -4.79
CA SER A 110 -7.64 -9.21 -3.38
C SER A 110 -7.81 -10.49 -2.57
N ALA A 111 -7.51 -10.42 -1.28
CA ALA A 111 -7.73 -11.48 -0.32
C ALA A 111 -7.81 -10.94 1.10
N THR A 112 -8.68 -11.54 1.91
CA THR A 112 -8.72 -11.30 3.34
C THR A 112 -7.62 -12.11 4.02
N LEU A 113 -6.71 -11.41 4.69
CA LEU A 113 -5.60 -12.02 5.42
C LEU A 113 -6.03 -12.45 6.83
N THR A 114 -5.38 -13.49 7.35
CA THR A 114 -5.38 -13.73 8.80
C THR A 114 -4.62 -12.60 9.51
N ALA A 115 -4.85 -12.43 10.82
CA ALA A 115 -4.13 -11.44 11.61
C ALA A 115 -2.60 -11.64 11.58
N ALA A 116 -2.13 -12.89 11.62
CA ALA A 116 -0.70 -13.22 11.53
C ALA A 116 -0.12 -12.85 10.15
N GLN A 117 -0.84 -13.15 9.07
CA GLN A 117 -0.43 -12.77 7.71
C GLN A 117 -0.34 -11.25 7.54
N ALA A 118 -1.32 -10.50 8.06
CA ALA A 118 -1.30 -9.05 8.05
C ALA A 118 -0.09 -8.49 8.83
N GLN A 119 0.22 -9.05 10.00
CA GLN A 119 1.40 -8.66 10.79
C GLN A 119 2.70 -8.95 10.04
N ASP A 120 2.85 -10.12 9.42
CA ASP A 120 4.06 -10.47 8.67
C ASP A 120 4.23 -9.61 7.42
N LEU A 121 3.14 -9.28 6.72
CA LEU A 121 3.15 -8.35 5.59
C LEU A 121 3.59 -6.94 6.03
N LEU A 122 3.00 -6.41 7.11
CA LEU A 122 3.35 -5.10 7.67
C LEU A 122 4.78 -5.05 8.22
N ALA A 123 5.30 -6.18 8.70
CA ALA A 123 6.69 -6.33 9.12
C ALA A 123 7.67 -6.48 7.96
N GLY A 124 7.19 -6.38 6.71
CA GLY A 124 8.02 -6.49 5.52
C GLY A 124 8.61 -7.89 5.34
N LYS A 125 7.93 -8.95 5.79
CA LYS A 125 8.39 -10.34 5.67
C LYS A 125 7.82 -11.05 4.45
N TRP A 126 7.12 -10.34 3.59
CA TRP A 126 6.55 -10.89 2.36
C TRP A 126 7.28 -10.37 1.14
N TYR A 127 7.33 -11.19 0.10
CA TYR A 127 7.82 -10.76 -1.21
C TYR A 127 6.88 -11.23 -2.30
N ALA A 128 6.73 -10.40 -3.33
CA ALA A 128 6.04 -10.76 -4.56
C ALA A 128 7.03 -11.41 -5.52
N ASN A 129 6.62 -12.48 -6.21
CA ASN A 129 7.50 -13.25 -7.09
C ASN A 129 6.75 -13.69 -8.36
N ILE A 130 7.40 -13.59 -9.52
CA ILE A 130 6.86 -14.02 -10.82
C ILE A 130 7.78 -15.10 -11.42
N HIS A 131 7.19 -16.14 -12.00
CA HIS A 131 7.91 -17.32 -12.50
C HIS A 131 7.68 -17.49 -14.01
N THR A 132 8.66 -18.04 -14.71
CA THR A 132 8.54 -18.47 -16.11
C THR A 132 9.05 -19.90 -16.29
N ALA A 133 8.90 -20.45 -17.50
CA ALA A 133 9.42 -21.78 -17.82
C ALA A 133 10.95 -21.89 -17.64
N ALA A 134 11.69 -20.82 -17.95
CA ALA A 134 13.16 -20.77 -17.79
C ALA A 134 13.58 -20.56 -16.32
N ASN A 135 12.74 -19.87 -15.53
CA ASN A 135 13.03 -19.50 -14.15
C ASN A 135 11.94 -20.03 -13.20
N LYS A 136 11.89 -21.36 -13.04
CA LYS A 136 10.85 -22.04 -12.24
C LYS A 136 10.87 -21.65 -10.76
N GLY A 137 12.06 -21.41 -10.20
CA GLY A 137 12.23 -20.97 -8.81
C GLY A 137 11.81 -19.52 -8.55
N GLY A 138 11.71 -18.71 -9.60
CA GLY A 138 11.48 -17.26 -9.54
C GLY A 138 12.31 -16.56 -10.61
N GLU A 139 11.68 -15.71 -11.42
CA GLU A 139 12.38 -14.85 -12.38
C GLU A 139 12.67 -13.47 -11.80
N ILE A 140 11.68 -12.85 -11.15
CA ILE A 140 11.80 -11.56 -10.49
C ILE A 140 11.06 -11.57 -9.16
N ARG A 141 11.69 -11.02 -8.11
CA ARG A 141 11.04 -10.80 -6.81
C ARG A 141 11.32 -9.41 -6.25
N GLY A 142 10.45 -9.00 -5.33
CA GLY A 142 10.56 -7.75 -4.61
C GLY A 142 9.99 -7.90 -3.21
N GLN A 143 10.73 -7.45 -2.19
CA GLN A 143 10.26 -7.44 -0.82
C GLN A 143 9.18 -6.36 -0.64
N MET A 144 8.03 -6.73 -0.09
CA MET A 144 6.96 -5.80 0.22
C MET A 144 7.37 -4.93 1.41
N ALA A 145 7.26 -3.63 1.27
CA ALA A 145 7.52 -2.66 2.33
C ALA A 145 6.35 -1.68 2.45
N VAL A 146 6.11 -1.19 3.66
CA VAL A 146 5.14 -0.12 3.90
C VAL A 146 5.67 1.19 3.28
N ASN A 147 4.82 1.84 2.49
CA ASN A 147 5.11 3.18 1.98
C ASN A 147 4.72 4.19 3.07
N PRO A 148 5.61 5.14 3.44
CA PRO A 148 5.31 6.18 4.42
C PRO A 148 4.22 7.14 3.93
#